data_AF-A0A816EGN7-F1
#
_entry.id   AF-A0A816EGN7-F1
#
_cell.length_a   1.000
_cell.length_b   1.000
_cell.length_c   1.000
_cell.angle_alpha   90.00
_cell.angle_beta   90.00
_cell.angle_gamma   90.00
#
_symmetry.space_group_name_H-M   'P 1'
#
loop_
_entity.id
_entity.type
_entity.pdbx_description
1 polymer ?
#
loop_
_entity_poly.entity_id
_entity_poly.type
_entity_poly.pdbx_seq_one_letter_code
_entity_poly.pdbx_strand_id
1 'polypeptide(L)'
;MTYSFGYPVNLQQGQVVQYCAAKTSRSTYTTNNYQGQQLSCDMTQGSSGGPWLQSFVVGTGVGYVTSVNSFLVIGYPNYIHGPYFDSNIKYLWEQITDK
;
A
#
# COMPACT_ATOMS: atom_id res chain seq x y z
N MET A 1 -9.15 -4.30 8.97
CA MET A 1 -7.71 -4.64 8.92
C MET A 1 -7.29 -4.56 7.47
N THR A 2 -6.11 -4.03 7.18
CA THR A 2 -5.56 -3.95 5.82
C THR A 2 -4.27 -4.75 5.77
N TYR A 3 -4.08 -5.53 4.71
CA TYR A 3 -2.87 -6.29 4.45
C TYR A 3 -2.11 -5.66 3.29
N SER A 4 -0.92 -5.13 3.53
CA SER A 4 -0.02 -4.66 2.47
C SER A 4 0.96 -5.77 2.12
N PHE A 5 1.13 -6.05 0.84
CA PHE A 5 2.09 -7.03 0.33
C PHE A 5 3.19 -6.35 -0.49
N GLY A 6 4.37 -6.95 -0.60
CA GLY A 6 5.45 -6.45 -1.46
C GLY A 6 6.70 -7.32 -1.45
N TYR A 7 7.71 -6.89 -2.21
CA TYR A 7 9.04 -7.52 -2.30
C TYR A 7 10.14 -6.55 -1.80
N PRO A 8 10.15 -6.21 -0.51
CA PRO A 8 11.09 -5.25 0.04
C PRO A 8 12.53 -5.78 0.07
N VAL A 9 13.50 -4.99 -0.41
CA VAL A 9 14.92 -5.39 -0.45
C VAL A 9 15.54 -5.55 0.94
N ASN A 10 15.02 -4.87 1.97
CA ASN A 10 15.52 -5.01 3.34
C ASN A 10 15.14 -6.33 4.00
N LEU A 11 14.17 -7.07 3.46
CA LEU A 11 13.73 -8.37 4.00
C LEU A 11 13.95 -9.44 2.95
N GLN A 12 14.80 -10.42 3.25
CA GLN A 12 15.12 -11.51 2.33
C GLN A 12 15.50 -11.05 0.91
N GLN A 13 16.16 -9.88 0.81
CA GLN A 13 16.65 -9.30 -0.45
C GLN A 13 15.56 -9.12 -1.52
N GLY A 14 14.28 -9.00 -1.12
CA GLY A 14 13.16 -8.87 -2.06
C GLY A 14 12.88 -10.14 -2.88
N GLN A 15 13.41 -11.30 -2.49
CA GLN A 15 13.23 -12.55 -3.25
C GLN A 15 11.93 -13.28 -2.91
N VAL A 16 11.29 -12.93 -1.80
CA VAL A 16 10.03 -13.51 -1.36
C VAL A 16 9.04 -12.42 -1.04
N VAL A 17 7.76 -12.75 -1.16
CA VAL A 17 6.68 -11.86 -0.74
C VAL A 17 6.74 -11.64 0.77
N GLN A 18 6.62 -10.39 1.18
CA GLN A 18 6.45 -9.97 2.57
C GLN A 18 5.10 -9.28 2.71
N TYR A 19 4.61 -9.20 3.95
CA TYR A 19 3.38 -8.46 4.22
C TYR A 19 3.37 -7.78 5.59
N CYS A 20 2.60 -6.71 5.67
CA CYS A 20 2.25 -6.00 6.90
C CYS A 20 0.74 -6.05 7.09
N ALA A 21 0.26 -6.22 8.33
CA ALA A 21 -1.17 -6.21 8.66
C ALA A 21 -1.45 -5.19 9.75
N ALA A 22 -2.13 -4.09 9.41
CA ALA A 22 -2.47 -3.03 10.36
C ALA A 22 -3.76 -2.29 9.97
N LYS A 23 -4.25 -1.44 10.87
CA LYS A 23 -5.30 -0.48 10.53
C LYS A 23 -4.66 0.68 9.75
N THR A 24 -5.34 1.15 8.71
CA THR A 24 -4.92 2.37 8.02
C THR A 24 -5.32 3.60 8.85
N SER A 25 -4.57 4.68 8.69
CA SER A 25 -4.90 6.00 9.22
C SER A 25 -4.63 7.06 8.17
N ARG A 26 -5.19 8.26 8.35
CA ARG A 26 -4.86 9.40 7.49
C ARG A 26 -3.36 9.67 7.60
N SER A 27 -2.69 9.84 6.46
CA SER A 27 -1.29 10.21 6.45
C SER A 27 -1.09 11.53 7.20
N THR A 28 -0.20 11.55 8.20
CA THR A 28 0.17 12.79 8.90
C THR A 28 1.31 13.53 8.22
N TYR A 29 1.87 12.95 7.15
CA TYR A 29 2.84 13.62 6.29
C TYR A 29 2.12 14.63 5.39
N THR A 30 2.39 15.91 5.60
CA THR A 30 1.63 17.06 5.09
C THR A 30 2.35 17.88 4.03
N THR A 31 3.52 17.46 3.54
CA THR A 31 4.21 18.24 2.51
C THR A 31 3.39 18.20 1.22
N ASN A 32 2.91 19.37 0.77
CA ASN A 32 2.33 19.63 -0.55
C ASN A 32 1.10 18.79 -0.92
N ASN A 33 -0.02 18.99 -0.22
CA ASN A 33 -1.37 18.56 -0.67
C ASN A 33 -1.63 17.05 -0.74
N TYR A 34 -0.72 16.19 -0.27
CA TYR A 34 -0.98 14.75 -0.24
C TYR A 34 -2.11 14.40 0.75
N GLN A 35 -3.20 13.82 0.23
CA GLN A 35 -4.36 13.38 1.02
C GLN A 35 -4.53 11.86 0.98
N GLY A 36 -3.46 11.11 1.20
CA GLY A 36 -3.53 9.65 1.25
C GLY A 36 -3.57 9.07 2.66
N GLN A 37 -3.22 7.80 2.73
CA GLN A 37 -3.27 6.99 3.94
C GLN A 37 -1.87 6.51 4.32
N GLN A 38 -1.73 6.07 5.56
CA GLN A 38 -0.54 5.39 6.06
C GLN A 38 -0.91 4.09 6.77
N LEU A 39 0.00 3.13 6.72
CA LEU A 39 -0.09 1.82 7.35
C LEU A 39 1.22 1.56 8.09
N SER A 40 1.15 1.07 9.34
CA SER A 40 2.37 0.68 10.05
C SER A 40 2.99 -0.55 9.37
N CYS A 41 4.22 -0.39 8.90
CA CYS A 41 4.93 -1.38 8.09
C CYS A 41 6.42 -1.01 7.98
N ASP A 42 7.30 -2.01 8.00
CA ASP A 42 8.76 -1.88 7.92
C ASP A 42 9.33 -2.31 6.55
N MET A 43 8.46 -2.61 5.59
CA MET A 43 8.84 -2.88 4.21
C MET A 43 9.44 -1.62 3.57
N THR A 44 10.63 -1.74 2.97
CA THR A 44 11.32 -0.62 2.31
C THR A 44 11.26 -0.68 0.78
N GLN A 45 12.30 -0.18 0.10
CA GLN A 45 12.44 -0.17 -1.37
C GLN A 45 12.18 -1.56 -1.95
N GLY A 46 11.56 -1.60 -3.14
CA GLY A 46 11.12 -2.85 -3.78
C GLY A 46 9.69 -3.26 -3.39
N SER A 47 9.16 -2.78 -2.26
CA SER A 47 7.75 -3.02 -1.91
C SER A 47 6.76 -2.13 -2.67
N SER A 48 7.22 -1.03 -3.28
CA SER A 48 6.41 -0.07 -4.04
C SER A 48 5.55 -0.74 -5.12
N GLY A 49 4.31 -0.28 -5.27
CA GLY A 49 3.30 -0.87 -6.15
C GLY A 49 2.57 -2.07 -5.56
N GLY A 50 3.10 -2.68 -4.50
CA GLY A 50 2.47 -3.82 -3.83
C GLY A 50 1.08 -3.49 -3.25
N PRO A 51 0.10 -4.40 -3.38
CA PRO A 51 -1.31 -4.10 -3.11
C PRO A 51 -1.62 -4.02 -1.61
N TRP A 52 -2.55 -3.13 -1.26
CA TRP A 52 -3.19 -3.12 0.05
C TRP A 52 -4.57 -3.75 -0.05
N LEU A 53 -4.76 -4.89 0.60
CA LEU A 53 -5.99 -5.67 0.56
C LEU A 53 -6.85 -5.43 1.80
N GLN A 54 -8.11 -5.05 1.58
CA GLN A 54 -9.17 -5.08 2.59
C GLN A 54 -10.05 -6.32 2.40
N SER A 55 -10.69 -6.75 3.50
CA SER A 55 -11.49 -7.98 3.54
C SER A 55 -10.71 -9.21 3.02
N PHE A 56 -9.40 -9.23 3.27
CA PHE A 56 -8.51 -10.28 2.81
C PHE A 56 -8.80 -11.59 3.53
N VAL A 57 -8.97 -12.66 2.77
CA VAL A 57 -9.17 -14.03 3.27
C VAL A 57 -7.90 -14.83 3.00
N VAL A 58 -7.14 -15.13 4.06
CA VAL A 58 -5.84 -15.82 3.96
C VAL A 58 -5.93 -17.15 3.22
N GLY A 59 -7.00 -17.93 3.44
CA GLY A 59 -7.17 -19.25 2.81
C GLY A 59 -7.40 -19.22 1.30
N THR A 60 -7.92 -18.12 0.75
CA THR A 60 -8.19 -17.99 -0.69
C THR A 60 -7.25 -16.99 -1.37
N GLY A 61 -6.55 -16.15 -0.60
CA GLY A 61 -5.73 -15.06 -1.13
C GLY A 61 -6.54 -13.91 -1.74
N VAL A 62 -7.87 -13.88 -1.54
CA VAL A 62 -8.76 -12.89 -2.15
C VAL A 62 -9.02 -11.73 -1.20
N GLY A 63 -9.02 -10.51 -1.74
CA GLY A 63 -9.43 -9.28 -1.07
C GLY A 63 -9.61 -8.15 -2.06
N TYR A 64 -10.11 -7.00 -1.59
CA TYR A 64 -10.25 -5.80 -2.42
C TYR A 64 -8.98 -4.97 -2.35
N VAL A 65 -8.41 -4.61 -3.51
CA VAL A 65 -7.29 -3.67 -3.58
C VAL A 65 -7.83 -2.26 -3.33
N THR A 66 -7.39 -1.63 -2.24
CA THR A 66 -7.87 -0.28 -1.85
C THR A 66 -6.78 0.78 -1.83
N SER A 67 -5.51 0.37 -2.01
CA SER A 67 -4.35 1.23 -2.10
C SER A 67 -3.14 0.41 -2.60
N VAL A 68 -1.99 1.06 -2.70
CA VAL A 68 -0.69 0.44 -2.99
C VAL A 68 0.40 1.07 -2.12
N ASN A 69 1.46 0.31 -1.85
CA ASN A 69 2.71 0.85 -1.31
C ASN A 69 3.24 1.94 -2.26
N SER A 70 3.36 3.18 -1.80
CA SER A 70 3.80 4.29 -2.65
C SER A 70 5.15 4.81 -2.21
N PHE A 71 5.23 5.40 -1.01
CA PHE A 71 6.45 6.04 -0.53
C PHE A 71 6.65 5.88 0.97
N LEU A 72 7.89 6.10 1.38
CA LEU A 72 8.32 6.23 2.77
C LEU A 72 8.69 7.68 3.02
N VAL A 73 8.58 8.09 4.28
CA VAL A 73 9.02 9.42 4.72
C VAL A 73 10.34 9.27 5.47
N ILE A 74 11.35 10.03 5.04
CA ILE A 74 12.65 10.09 5.73
C ILE A 74 12.43 10.58 7.17
N GLY A 75 12.97 9.85 8.14
CA GLY A 75 12.76 10.14 9.58
C GLY A 75 11.46 9.57 10.16
N TYR A 76 10.65 8.88 9.36
CA TYR A 76 9.45 8.17 9.82
C TYR A 76 9.38 6.73 9.26
N PRO A 77 10.39 5.88 9.54
CA PRO A 77 10.65 4.64 8.78
C PRO A 77 9.70 3.46 9.05
N ASN A 78 8.66 3.63 9.88
CA ASN A 78 7.76 2.54 10.29
C ASN A 78 6.35 2.66 9.69
N TYR A 79 6.19 3.55 8.71
CA TYR A 79 4.95 3.74 8.00
C TYR A 79 5.20 3.75 6.51
N ILE A 80 4.39 2.98 5.80
CA ILE A 80 4.29 3.05 4.37
C ILE A 80 3.05 3.85 3.99
N HIS A 81 3.22 4.80 3.08
CA HIS A 81 2.16 5.68 2.62
C HIS A 81 1.62 5.17 1.29
N GLY A 82 0.30 5.23 1.13
CA GLY A 82 -0.40 4.79 -0.07
C GLY A 82 -1.59 5.71 -0.37
N PRO A 83 -1.88 5.99 -1.66
CA PRO A 83 -2.99 6.84 -2.03
C PRO A 83 -4.32 6.20 -1.60
N TYR A 84 -5.28 7.02 -1.17
CA TYR A 84 -6.65 6.54 -1.10
C TYR A 84 -7.20 6.43 -2.52
N PHE A 85 -7.75 5.26 -2.88
CA PHE A 85 -8.35 5.06 -4.20
C PHE A 85 -9.72 5.72 -4.25
N ASP A 86 -9.73 7.00 -4.61
CA ASP A 86 -10.92 7.83 -4.79
C ASP A 86 -11.51 7.70 -6.21
N SER A 87 -12.42 8.63 -6.55
CA SER A 87 -13.03 8.71 -7.88
C SER A 87 -12.03 8.91 -9.01
N ASN A 88 -10.87 9.53 -8.77
CA ASN A 88 -9.86 9.74 -9.80
C ASN A 88 -9.17 8.42 -10.17
N ILE A 89 -8.85 7.61 -9.15
CA ILE A 89 -8.29 6.27 -9.39
C ILE A 89 -9.33 5.36 -10.03
N LYS A 90 -10.58 5.43 -9.59
CA LYS A 90 -11.68 4.70 -10.25
C LYS A 90 -11.80 5.07 -11.72
N TYR A 91 -11.84 6.37 -12.03
CA TYR A 91 -11.91 6.86 -13.40
C TYR A 91 -10.74 6.33 -14.24
N LEU A 92 -9.50 6.45 -13.74
CA LEU A 92 -8.32 5.91 -14.41
C LEU A 92 -8.43 4.40 -14.67
N TRP A 93 -8.89 3.65 -13.67
CA TRP A 93 -9.07 2.20 -13.77
C TRP A 93 -10.05 1.83 -14.88
N GLU A 94 -11.20 2.50 -14.94
CA GLU A 94 -12.21 2.28 -16.00
C GLU A 94 -11.63 2.55 -17.40
N GLN A 95 -10.79 3.58 -17.56
CA GLN A 95 -10.15 3.87 -18.87
C GLN A 95 -9.19 2.77 -19.37
N ILE A 96 -8.69 1.91 -18.48
CA ILE A 96 -7.72 0.85 -18.84
C ILE A 96 -8.33 -0.55 -18.84
N THR A 97 -9.48 -0.76 -18.19
CA THR A 97 -10.16 -2.06 -18.16
C THR A 97 -11.30 -2.19 -19.16
N ASP A 98 -11.83 -1.10 -19.69
CA ASP A 98 -12.90 -1.12 -20.72
C ASP A 98 -12.34 -1.29 -22.15
N LYS A 99 -11.11 -1.81 -22.27
CA LYS A 99 -10.47 -2.20 -23.54
C LYS A 99 -10.48 -3.71 -23.71
#